data_AF-A0A6P0UUZ7-F1
#
_entry.id   AF-A0A6P0UUZ7-F1
#
_cell.length_a   1.000
_cell.length_b   1.000
_cell.length_c   1.000
_cell.angle_alpha   90.00
_cell.angle_beta   90.00
_cell.angle_gamma   90.00
#
_symmetry.space_group_name_H-M   'P 1'
#
loop_
_entity.id
_entity.type
_entity.pdbx_description
1 polymer ?
#
loop_
_entity_poly.entity_id
_entity_poly.type
_entity_poly.pdbx_seq_one_letter_code
_entity_poly.pdbx_strand_id
1 'polypeptide(L)'
;MKRKLLIKIGFPVLLSGLLVVSCTDLEIEATDSIITDQAQGIFNGVENVEASLNNLYNDIYGQLGDQANFFALNEVSTDETLVPTRGTDWGDNGIWRTLHAHTWSPTHQYILNTWNNLNQNVFRATEIIDDRSSPSAQEKAEAQFLRAFSMFFVMDMWGQAPFREADEGADVNPTVFSASEAYDFILQDLTEAIPNLPVTGPSADTDRASRAAGNFLMAKLRLNAHRYKGTDTPDSADLQAVIDAVDAIEADGFALQAGYFDLFTESVDNETIWFARTSVGNRIWNGMHYNQVSPDNTGGGWNGFTTLAEFYDTFEGAPNSNYVGDGQEERRGWVPDATNADATNLGIGYGFLINQQYNVNGDPLNDRPGDPLIFTKELPGLSGNSERTGVRIIKYHPVNGAFASHEIVFRFADAHLMKAEAMMRMGGDATGMVNTLRALRNASALGSVNETNLLEERGRELYYEFWRRNDMLRFGQFTRAWEFKDPASVGDSTRELYPIPPNALLSNPNLVQNPGY
;
A
#
# COMPACT_ATOMS: atom_id res chain seq x y z
N MET A 1 98.45 -39.22 43.95
CA MET A 1 97.59 -40.29 44.50
C MET A 1 96.26 -40.30 43.76
N LYS A 2 95.64 -41.48 43.69
CA LYS A 2 94.62 -41.93 42.73
C LYS A 2 93.22 -41.30 42.86
N ARG A 3 92.57 -41.14 41.68
CA ARG A 3 91.15 -41.41 41.29
C ARG A 3 90.02 -40.63 42.01
N LYS A 4 89.14 -39.89 41.32
CA LYS A 4 88.04 -40.27 40.37
C LYS A 4 87.01 -41.25 40.96
N LEU A 5 85.76 -40.80 41.12
CA LEU A 5 84.48 -41.27 40.50
C LEU A 5 83.29 -40.67 41.28
N LEU A 6 82.33 -39.91 40.75
CA LEU A 6 81.37 -40.05 39.62
C LEU A 6 80.11 -40.91 39.91
N ILE A 7 78.99 -40.34 39.44
CA ILE A 7 77.69 -40.89 38.95
C ILE A 7 76.53 -41.07 39.94
N LYS A 8 75.41 -40.38 39.63
CA LYS A 8 74.01 -40.86 39.42
C LYS A 8 73.05 -39.67 39.68
N ILE A 9 72.05 -39.28 38.88
CA ILE A 9 71.19 -39.89 37.86
C ILE A 9 70.67 -38.77 36.94
N GLY A 10 70.70 -38.98 35.62
CA GLY A 10 69.86 -38.25 34.66
C GLY A 10 68.85 -39.24 34.08
N PHE A 11 67.55 -38.92 34.15
CA PHE A 11 66.47 -39.75 33.64
C PHE A 11 66.13 -39.33 32.20
N PRO A 12 65.79 -40.28 31.30
CA PRO A 12 65.80 -40.07 29.86
C PRO A 12 64.47 -39.56 29.29
N VAL A 13 64.61 -38.91 28.14
CA VAL A 13 63.58 -38.61 27.14
C VAL A 13 62.77 -39.86 26.80
N LEU A 14 61.45 -39.81 26.95
CA LEU A 14 60.53 -40.80 26.39
C LEU A 14 59.71 -40.15 25.27
N LEU A 15 59.88 -40.74 24.09
CA LEU A 15 59.20 -40.46 22.83
C LEU A 15 57.74 -40.92 22.92
N SER A 16 56.79 -39.99 22.86
CA SER A 16 55.37 -40.29 22.66
C SER A 16 54.97 -39.86 21.25
N GLY A 17 54.82 -40.85 20.37
CA GLY A 17 54.19 -40.67 19.07
C GLY A 17 52.70 -40.42 19.24
N LEU A 18 52.23 -39.26 18.80
CA LEU A 18 50.83 -39.01 18.48
C LEU A 18 50.71 -38.99 16.96
N LEU A 19 50.27 -40.11 16.41
CA LEU A 19 49.56 -40.17 15.14
C LEU A 19 48.21 -39.50 15.36
N VAL A 20 48.02 -38.31 14.81
CA VAL A 20 46.67 -37.81 14.53
C VAL A 20 46.60 -37.59 13.03
N VAL A 21 45.85 -38.48 12.39
CA VAL A 21 45.45 -38.41 10.99
C VAL A 21 44.70 -37.10 10.80
N SER A 22 45.33 -36.20 10.06
CA SER A 22 44.69 -35.04 9.43
C SER A 22 43.82 -35.53 8.26
N CYS A 23 42.72 -34.82 8.02
CA CYS A 23 41.71 -34.98 6.97
C CYS A 23 40.56 -35.96 7.30
N THR A 24 39.57 -35.49 8.05
CA THR A 24 38.19 -35.85 7.76
C THR A 24 37.74 -34.99 6.59
N ASP A 25 37.45 -35.61 5.46
CA ASP A 25 36.70 -34.97 4.37
C ASP A 25 35.29 -34.73 4.90
N LEU A 26 34.99 -33.48 5.27
CA LEU A 26 33.67 -33.05 5.69
C LEU A 26 32.93 -32.59 4.43
N GLU A 27 32.36 -33.54 3.70
CA GLU A 27 31.25 -33.21 2.81
C GLU A 27 30.04 -32.89 3.69
N ILE A 28 29.66 -31.61 3.72
CA ILE A 28 28.46 -31.16 4.43
C ILE A 28 27.27 -31.48 3.54
N GLU A 29 26.58 -32.59 3.80
CA GLU A 29 25.25 -32.81 3.22
C GLU A 29 24.24 -31.92 3.95
N ALA A 30 23.91 -30.79 3.34
CA ALA A 30 22.85 -29.92 3.82
C ALA A 30 21.49 -30.52 3.48
N THR A 31 20.76 -30.97 4.49
CA THR A 31 19.41 -31.52 4.30
C THR A 31 18.33 -30.41 4.29
N ASP A 32 18.68 -29.16 4.63
CA ASP A 32 17.74 -28.05 4.77
C ASP A 32 18.41 -26.66 4.58
N SER A 33 19.55 -26.62 3.89
CA SER A 33 20.24 -25.37 3.54
C SER A 33 20.82 -25.47 2.14
N ILE A 34 20.74 -24.40 1.37
CA ILE A 34 21.56 -24.27 0.17
C ILE A 34 22.93 -23.81 0.65
N ILE A 35 23.92 -24.70 0.60
CA ILE A 35 25.32 -24.29 0.69
C ILE A 35 25.68 -23.77 -0.70
N THR A 36 25.59 -22.46 -0.88
CA THR A 36 26.27 -21.83 -2.00
C THR A 36 27.76 -21.78 -1.63
N ASP A 37 28.60 -22.50 -2.37
CA ASP A 37 30.05 -22.25 -2.40
C ASP A 37 30.29 -20.85 -2.96
N GLN A 38 29.97 -19.79 -2.21
CA GLN A 38 30.36 -18.43 -2.56
C GLN A 38 31.83 -18.20 -2.21
N ALA A 39 32.68 -19.01 -2.81
CA ALA A 39 34.06 -18.65 -3.05
C ALA A 39 34.05 -17.62 -4.19
N GLN A 40 34.04 -16.33 -3.81
CA GLN A 40 33.92 -15.11 -4.62
C GLN A 40 32.47 -14.69 -4.86
N GLY A 41 32.08 -13.55 -4.28
CA GLY A 41 30.74 -12.93 -4.36
C GLY A 41 30.37 -12.47 -5.76
N ILE A 42 30.21 -13.42 -6.68
CA ILE A 42 29.71 -13.23 -8.03
C ILE A 42 28.27 -13.75 -8.03
N PHE A 43 27.30 -12.88 -8.30
CA PHE A 43 25.92 -13.28 -8.54
C PHE A 43 25.87 -14.15 -9.81
N ASN A 44 25.30 -15.35 -9.71
CA ASN A 44 25.20 -16.32 -10.81
C ASN A 44 23.77 -16.46 -11.37
N GLY A 45 22.88 -15.54 -11.01
CA GLY A 45 21.45 -15.66 -11.27
C GLY A 45 20.69 -16.32 -10.12
N VAL A 46 19.38 -16.11 -10.09
CA VAL A 46 18.48 -16.88 -9.21
C VAL A 46 18.33 -18.30 -9.75
N GLU A 47 18.29 -19.30 -8.86
CA GLU A 47 18.22 -20.72 -9.24
C GLU A 47 16.89 -21.06 -9.94
N ASN A 48 15.80 -20.46 -9.48
CA ASN A 48 14.45 -20.66 -10.03
C ASN A 48 13.74 -19.31 -10.16
N VAL A 49 13.66 -18.81 -11.40
CA VAL A 49 13.00 -17.54 -11.75
C VAL A 49 11.53 -17.54 -11.35
N GLU A 50 10.77 -18.57 -11.75
CA GLU A 50 9.33 -18.68 -11.46
C GLU A 50 9.05 -18.63 -9.95
N ALA A 51 9.80 -19.40 -9.15
CA ALA A 51 9.65 -19.42 -7.70
C ALA A 51 10.04 -18.08 -7.07
N SER A 52 11.10 -17.44 -7.57
CA SER A 52 11.55 -16.13 -7.08
C SER A 52 10.52 -15.03 -7.38
N LEU A 53 9.95 -15.05 -8.60
CA LEU A 53 8.89 -14.14 -9.00
C LEU A 53 7.62 -14.35 -8.17
N ASN A 54 7.22 -15.61 -7.95
CA ASN A 54 6.07 -15.95 -7.10
C ASN A 54 6.26 -15.45 -5.66
N ASN A 55 7.48 -15.57 -5.11
CA ASN A 55 7.81 -15.04 -3.79
C ASN A 55 7.70 -13.51 -3.76
N LEU A 56 8.23 -12.82 -4.78
CA LEU A 56 8.13 -11.36 -4.87
C LEU A 56 6.67 -10.87 -4.91
N TYR A 57 5.80 -11.53 -5.67
CA TYR A 57 4.36 -11.24 -5.62
C TYR A 57 3.78 -11.45 -4.22
N ASN A 58 4.11 -12.57 -3.57
CA ASN A 58 3.61 -12.86 -2.22
C ASN A 58 4.09 -11.81 -1.19
N ASP A 59 5.33 -11.34 -1.29
CA ASP A 59 5.84 -10.27 -0.42
C ASP A 59 5.04 -8.98 -0.62
N ILE A 60 4.87 -8.55 -1.88
CA ILE A 60 4.11 -7.34 -2.22
C ILE A 60 2.67 -7.45 -1.73
N TYR A 61 2.02 -8.60 -1.92
CA TYR A 61 0.63 -8.82 -1.48
C TYR A 61 0.51 -8.84 0.04
N GLY A 62 1.47 -9.42 0.75
CA GLY A 62 1.52 -9.34 2.21
C GLY A 62 1.70 -7.91 2.72
N GLN A 63 2.49 -7.10 2.01
CA GLN A 63 2.73 -5.69 2.36
C GLN A 63 1.51 -4.81 2.09
N LEU A 64 0.76 -5.06 1.01
CA LEU A 64 -0.48 -4.36 0.68
C LEU A 64 -1.62 -4.73 1.64
N GLY A 65 -1.70 -6.01 2.02
CA GLY A 65 -2.70 -6.56 2.94
C GLY A 65 -2.64 -6.01 4.37
N ASP A 66 -1.53 -5.41 4.76
CA ASP A 66 -1.35 -4.84 6.10
C ASP A 66 -2.16 -3.54 6.28
N GLN A 67 -2.58 -3.28 7.51
CA GLN A 67 -3.18 -2.01 7.91
C GLN A 67 -2.15 -0.98 8.39
N ALA A 68 -0.99 -1.45 8.83
CA ALA A 68 0.13 -0.60 9.21
C ALA A 68 0.99 -0.27 7.98
N ASN A 69 2.19 0.28 8.23
CA ASN A 69 3.22 0.42 7.20
C ASN A 69 2.70 1.11 5.93
N PHE A 70 2.71 0.43 4.78
CA PHE A 70 2.34 0.98 3.48
C PHE A 70 0.95 1.62 3.45
N PHE A 71 -0.07 0.93 3.99
CA PHE A 71 -1.42 1.48 4.06
C PHE A 71 -1.46 2.73 4.96
N ALA A 72 -0.85 2.65 6.14
CA ALA A 72 -0.83 3.76 7.09
C ALA A 72 -0.19 5.03 6.50
N LEU A 73 0.89 4.88 5.73
CA LEU A 73 1.55 6.01 5.08
C LEU A 73 0.70 6.59 3.95
N ASN A 74 -0.05 5.79 3.21
CA ASN A 74 -0.87 6.30 2.11
C ASN A 74 -2.25 6.81 2.53
N GLU A 75 -2.79 6.36 3.66
CA GLU A 75 -4.17 6.64 4.08
C GLU A 75 -4.27 7.42 5.41
N VAL A 76 -3.59 6.97 6.46
CA VAL A 76 -3.68 7.60 7.80
C VAL A 76 -2.96 8.95 7.84
N SER A 77 -2.05 9.20 6.91
CA SER A 77 -1.41 10.50 6.73
C SER A 77 -2.26 11.51 5.94
N THR A 78 -3.50 11.16 5.59
CA THR A 78 -4.37 11.98 4.73
C THR A 78 -5.60 12.49 5.47
N ASP A 79 -6.48 13.17 4.74
CA ASP A 79 -7.79 13.64 5.22
C ASP A 79 -8.87 12.55 5.24
N GLU A 80 -8.59 11.33 4.74
CA GLU A 80 -9.58 10.26 4.67
C GLU A 80 -9.77 9.51 5.98
N THR A 81 -8.67 9.30 6.72
CA THR A 81 -8.62 8.30 7.77
C THR A 81 -7.97 8.83 9.04
N LEU A 82 -8.59 8.54 10.17
CA LEU A 82 -8.03 8.72 11.49
C LEU A 82 -8.04 7.39 12.26
N VAL A 83 -6.96 7.14 12.99
CA VAL A 83 -6.90 6.08 14.01
C VAL A 83 -6.68 6.76 15.36
N PRO A 84 -7.76 7.08 16.10
CA PRO A 84 -7.66 7.78 17.37
C PRO A 84 -7.40 6.80 18.51
N THR A 85 -6.92 7.30 19.64
CA THR A 85 -6.86 6.49 20.88
C THR A 85 -8.25 6.37 21.50
N ARG A 86 -8.70 5.13 21.75
CA ARG A 86 -10.02 4.79 22.31
C ARG A 86 -9.88 4.06 23.62
N GLY A 87 -10.13 4.76 24.73
CA GLY A 87 -9.86 4.21 26.06
C GLY A 87 -8.41 3.76 26.20
N THR A 88 -8.20 2.46 26.43
CA THR A 88 -6.88 1.82 26.52
C THR A 88 -6.36 1.28 25.19
N ASP A 89 -7.21 1.23 24.16
CA ASP A 89 -6.94 0.63 22.87
C ASP A 89 -6.48 1.69 21.86
N TRP A 90 -5.70 1.29 20.84
CA TRP A 90 -5.21 2.17 19.77
C TRP A 90 -4.38 3.37 20.26
N GLY A 91 -3.83 3.24 21.46
CA GLY A 91 -2.85 4.18 22.01
C GLY A 91 -1.53 4.09 21.26
N ASP A 92 -1.01 2.87 21.10
CA ASP A 92 0.19 2.47 20.33
C ASP A 92 1.36 3.45 20.38
N ASN A 93 1.60 4.03 21.56
CA ASN A 93 2.59 5.09 21.79
C ASN A 93 2.47 6.29 20.83
N GLY A 94 1.28 6.54 20.29
CA GLY A 94 0.95 7.64 19.39
C GLY A 94 1.31 7.41 17.93
N ILE A 95 1.80 6.23 17.53
CA ILE A 95 2.34 5.98 16.18
C ILE A 95 1.37 6.43 15.08
N TRP A 96 0.11 6.02 15.14
CA TRP A 96 -0.91 6.43 14.17
C TRP A 96 -1.23 7.92 14.20
N ARG A 97 -1.31 8.51 15.39
CA ARG A 97 -1.71 9.90 15.58
C ARG A 97 -0.63 10.86 15.07
N THR A 98 0.64 10.45 15.11
CA THR A 98 1.73 11.24 14.51
C THR A 98 1.66 11.26 12.98
N LEU A 99 1.16 10.19 12.35
CA LEU A 99 0.87 10.18 10.91
C LEU A 99 -0.25 11.16 10.58
N HIS A 100 -1.38 11.09 11.27
CA HIS A 100 -2.51 11.97 11.00
C HIS A 100 -2.19 13.46 11.26
N ALA A 101 -1.49 13.74 12.36
CA ALA A 101 -1.13 15.10 12.75
C ALA A 101 0.05 15.69 11.96
N HIS A 102 0.72 14.91 11.11
CA HIS A 102 1.94 15.31 10.39
C HIS A 102 3.11 15.66 11.33
N THR A 103 3.29 14.88 12.39
CA THR A 103 4.33 15.10 13.42
C THR A 103 5.27 13.90 13.59
N TRP A 104 5.31 12.99 12.60
CA TRP A 104 6.22 11.84 12.61
C TRP A 104 7.69 12.27 12.66
N SER A 105 8.51 11.39 13.24
CA SER A 105 9.97 11.54 13.30
C SER A 105 10.68 10.62 12.31
N PRO A 106 11.99 10.83 12.05
CA PRO A 106 12.80 9.92 11.25
C PRO A 106 12.86 8.47 11.77
N THR A 107 12.56 8.25 13.04
CA THR A 107 12.56 6.93 13.67
C THR A 107 11.18 6.27 13.67
N HIS A 108 10.20 6.80 12.93
CA HIS A 108 8.85 6.25 12.88
C HIS A 108 8.86 4.84 12.26
N GLN A 109 8.40 3.83 13.00
CA GLN A 109 8.55 2.43 12.63
C GLN A 109 7.90 2.09 11.27
N TYR A 110 6.71 2.64 10.98
CA TYR A 110 6.03 2.39 9.70
C TYR A 110 6.78 2.98 8.50
N ILE A 111 7.53 4.08 8.70
CA ILE A 111 8.35 4.68 7.65
C ILE A 111 9.56 3.77 7.38
N LEU A 112 10.24 3.32 8.43
CA LEU A 112 11.36 2.39 8.30
C LEU A 112 10.96 1.06 7.65
N ASN A 113 9.86 0.46 8.10
CA ASN A 113 9.40 -0.82 7.56
C ASN A 113 9.02 -0.71 6.09
N THR A 114 8.27 0.33 5.72
CA THR A 114 7.85 0.54 4.32
C THR A 114 9.07 0.81 3.43
N TRP A 115 10.04 1.61 3.89
CA TRP A 115 11.31 1.82 3.19
C TRP A 115 12.03 0.50 2.93
N ASN A 116 12.20 -0.33 3.96
CA ASN A 116 12.91 -1.61 3.84
C ASN A 116 12.18 -2.57 2.89
N ASN A 117 10.86 -2.69 3.04
CA ASN A 117 10.03 -3.59 2.23
C ASN A 117 10.12 -3.22 0.75
N LEU A 118 9.89 -1.94 0.40
CA LEU A 118 9.88 -1.52 -1.00
C LEU A 118 11.27 -1.63 -1.64
N ASN A 119 12.34 -1.25 -0.93
CA ASN A 119 13.71 -1.39 -1.47
C ASN A 119 14.14 -2.87 -1.59
N GLN A 120 13.68 -3.74 -0.69
CA GLN A 120 13.89 -5.18 -0.82
C GLN A 120 13.20 -5.74 -2.05
N ASN A 121 11.96 -5.32 -2.33
CA ASN A 121 11.24 -5.73 -3.54
C ASN A 121 11.98 -5.29 -4.81
N VAL A 122 12.48 -4.04 -4.83
CA VAL A 122 13.27 -3.50 -5.96
C VAL A 122 14.50 -4.38 -6.21
N PHE A 123 15.25 -4.73 -5.17
CA PHE A 123 16.45 -5.55 -5.31
C PHE A 123 16.13 -6.98 -5.78
N ARG A 124 15.14 -7.65 -5.17
CA ARG A 124 14.70 -9.00 -5.59
C ARG A 124 14.26 -9.01 -7.05
N ALA A 125 13.54 -7.98 -7.50
CA ALA A 125 13.16 -7.85 -8.89
C ALA A 125 14.39 -7.68 -9.80
N THR A 126 15.39 -6.87 -9.40
CA THR A 126 16.65 -6.73 -10.15
C THR A 126 17.39 -8.06 -10.29
N GLU A 127 17.45 -8.90 -9.25
CA GLU A 127 18.03 -10.25 -9.32
C GLU A 127 17.30 -11.13 -10.33
N ILE A 128 15.96 -11.07 -10.39
CA ILE A 128 15.14 -11.85 -11.33
C ILE A 128 15.35 -11.38 -12.78
N ILE A 129 15.43 -10.07 -13.01
CA ILE A 129 15.54 -9.44 -14.33
C ILE A 129 16.90 -9.71 -14.99
N ASP A 130 17.93 -9.91 -14.18
CA ASP A 130 19.30 -10.09 -14.63
C ASP A 130 19.45 -11.29 -15.58
N ASP A 131 20.20 -11.11 -16.68
CA ASP A 131 20.34 -12.14 -17.71
C ASP A 131 21.01 -13.43 -17.19
N ARG A 132 21.77 -13.36 -16.08
CA ARG A 132 22.35 -14.54 -15.41
C ARG A 132 21.27 -15.44 -14.82
N SER A 133 20.14 -14.87 -14.40
CA SER A 133 18.96 -15.61 -13.96
C SER A 133 18.23 -16.31 -15.10
N SER A 134 18.53 -15.95 -16.36
CA SER A 134 17.91 -16.52 -17.57
C SER A 134 16.36 -16.49 -17.55
N PRO A 135 15.71 -15.38 -17.17
CA PRO A 135 14.25 -15.29 -17.19
C PRO A 135 13.69 -15.39 -18.62
N SER A 136 12.50 -15.95 -18.77
CA SER A 136 11.72 -15.77 -20.00
C SER A 136 11.33 -14.30 -20.21
N ALA A 137 10.93 -13.94 -21.43
CA ALA A 137 10.50 -12.57 -21.73
C ALA A 137 9.32 -12.11 -20.86
N GLN A 138 8.39 -13.00 -20.55
CA GLN A 138 7.26 -12.71 -19.69
C GLN A 138 7.71 -12.55 -18.22
N GLU A 139 8.51 -13.48 -17.68
CA GLU A 139 9.00 -13.38 -16.30
C GLU A 139 9.82 -12.10 -16.07
N LYS A 140 10.65 -11.72 -17.05
CA LYS A 140 11.41 -10.46 -17.02
C LYS A 140 10.46 -9.26 -17.00
N ALA A 141 9.42 -9.26 -17.83
CA ALA A 141 8.44 -8.17 -17.89
C ALA A 141 7.61 -8.04 -16.60
N GLU A 142 7.19 -9.15 -16.00
CA GLU A 142 6.49 -9.15 -14.72
C GLU A 142 7.40 -8.62 -13.60
N ALA A 143 8.65 -9.06 -13.54
CA ALA A 143 9.62 -8.55 -12.58
C ALA A 143 9.92 -7.05 -12.78
N GLN A 144 10.04 -6.58 -14.03
CA GLN A 144 10.18 -5.15 -14.35
C GLN A 144 8.97 -4.34 -13.88
N PHE A 145 7.76 -4.85 -14.07
CA PHE A 145 6.54 -4.21 -13.55
C PHE A 145 6.56 -4.11 -12.01
N LEU A 146 6.93 -5.18 -11.30
CA LEU A 146 6.99 -5.18 -9.83
C LEU A 146 8.11 -4.28 -9.28
N ARG A 147 9.24 -4.20 -9.99
CA ARG A 147 10.32 -3.24 -9.70
C ARG A 147 9.84 -1.81 -9.87
N ALA A 148 9.20 -1.51 -10.99
CA ALA A 148 8.60 -0.22 -11.29
C ALA A 148 7.55 0.18 -10.25
N PHE A 149 6.67 -0.74 -9.85
CA PHE A 149 5.66 -0.50 -8.81
C PHE A 149 6.29 -0.14 -7.47
N SER A 150 7.25 -0.95 -7.01
CA SER A 150 7.91 -0.72 -5.72
C SER A 150 8.74 0.57 -5.74
N MET A 151 9.50 0.80 -6.81
CA MET A 151 10.35 1.99 -6.96
C MET A 151 9.52 3.27 -7.15
N PHE A 152 8.35 3.19 -7.78
CA PHE A 152 7.39 4.31 -7.85
C PHE A 152 7.05 4.83 -6.46
N PHE A 153 6.71 3.94 -5.53
CA PHE A 153 6.42 4.35 -4.16
C PHE A 153 7.68 4.81 -3.41
N VAL A 154 8.85 4.22 -3.67
CA VAL A 154 10.11 4.74 -3.09
C VAL A 154 10.35 6.19 -3.52
N MET A 155 10.23 6.47 -4.82
CA MET A 155 10.37 7.80 -5.39
C MET A 155 9.31 8.76 -4.84
N ASP A 156 8.02 8.39 -4.82
CA ASP A 156 6.93 9.28 -4.38
C ASP A 156 6.94 9.56 -2.87
N MET A 157 7.43 8.61 -2.06
CA MET A 157 7.48 8.75 -0.60
C MET A 157 8.73 9.49 -0.10
N TRP A 158 9.89 9.28 -0.73
CA TRP A 158 11.16 9.79 -0.22
C TRP A 158 11.92 10.70 -1.19
N GLY A 159 11.52 10.79 -2.46
CA GLY A 159 12.20 11.63 -3.46
C GLY A 159 13.62 11.20 -3.83
N GLN A 160 14.06 10.06 -3.29
CA GLN A 160 15.37 9.45 -3.48
C GLN A 160 15.20 7.93 -3.49
N ALA A 161 15.79 7.24 -4.47
CA ALA A 161 15.68 5.79 -4.60
C ALA A 161 17.06 5.16 -4.64
N PRO A 162 17.50 4.46 -3.57
CA PRO A 162 18.74 3.71 -3.62
C PRO A 162 18.59 2.53 -4.58
N PHE A 163 19.64 2.23 -5.33
CA PHE A 163 19.65 1.17 -6.32
C PHE A 163 20.97 0.42 -6.31
N ARG A 164 20.86 -0.89 -6.52
CA ARG A 164 21.97 -1.84 -6.54
C ARG A 164 21.77 -2.81 -7.71
N GLU A 165 22.82 -3.03 -8.48
CA GLU A 165 22.85 -4.07 -9.51
C GLU A 165 23.01 -5.46 -8.88
N ALA A 166 22.52 -6.50 -9.56
CA ALA A 166 22.45 -7.84 -8.96
C ALA A 166 23.81 -8.42 -8.54
N ASP A 167 24.92 -7.98 -9.14
CA ASP A 167 26.28 -8.44 -8.83
C ASP A 167 27.12 -7.52 -7.97
N GLU A 168 26.55 -6.41 -7.51
CA GLU A 168 27.23 -5.54 -6.56
C GLU A 168 27.19 -6.17 -5.16
N GLY A 169 28.35 -6.61 -4.67
CA GLY A 169 28.52 -7.15 -3.32
C GLY A 169 28.18 -6.16 -2.20
N ALA A 170 27.94 -6.68 -0.99
CA ALA A 170 27.54 -5.90 0.18
C ALA A 170 28.55 -4.81 0.60
N ASP A 171 29.78 -4.87 0.11
CA ASP A 171 30.86 -3.90 0.30
C ASP A 171 30.79 -2.70 -0.68
N VAL A 172 30.00 -2.80 -1.75
CA VAL A 172 29.71 -1.69 -2.67
C VAL A 172 28.55 -0.88 -2.10
N ASN A 173 28.72 0.44 -1.94
CA ASN A 173 27.60 1.30 -1.51
C ASN A 173 26.57 1.45 -2.65
N PRO A 174 25.27 1.28 -2.39
CA PRO A 174 24.25 1.48 -3.41
C PRO A 174 24.31 2.89 -4.00
N THR A 175 24.06 3.00 -5.30
CA THR A 175 23.80 4.29 -5.94
C THR A 175 22.48 4.87 -5.40
N VAL A 176 22.27 6.17 -5.56
CA VAL A 176 21.01 6.83 -5.17
C VAL A 176 20.54 7.67 -6.33
N PHE A 177 19.42 7.27 -6.92
CA PHE A 177 18.74 8.06 -7.92
C PHE A 177 18.01 9.22 -7.25
N SER A 178 18.12 10.41 -7.84
CA SER A 178 17.17 11.49 -7.61
C SER A 178 15.77 11.09 -8.09
N ALA A 179 14.74 11.82 -7.67
CA ALA A 179 13.37 11.57 -8.14
C ALA A 179 13.24 11.56 -9.67
N SER A 180 13.96 12.44 -10.37
CA SER A 180 13.91 12.48 -11.85
C SER A 180 14.60 11.27 -12.48
N GLU A 181 15.75 10.83 -11.94
CA GLU A 181 16.45 9.65 -12.45
C GLU A 181 15.65 8.37 -12.17
N ALA A 182 15.03 8.28 -10.99
CA ALA A 182 14.14 7.16 -10.65
C ALA A 182 12.91 7.15 -11.56
N TYR A 183 12.33 8.31 -11.87
CA TYR A 183 11.22 8.42 -12.83
C TYR A 183 11.62 7.87 -14.20
N ASP A 184 12.78 8.25 -14.72
CA ASP A 184 13.25 7.80 -16.04
C ASP A 184 13.52 6.29 -16.04
N PHE A 185 14.07 5.75 -14.95
CA PHE A 185 14.31 4.32 -14.77
C PHE A 185 13.01 3.51 -14.71
N ILE A 186 12.02 3.96 -13.92
CA ILE A 186 10.69 3.33 -13.84
C ILE A 186 10.01 3.38 -15.21
N LEU A 187 10.10 4.53 -15.90
CA LEU A 187 9.52 4.70 -17.23
C LEU A 187 10.15 3.73 -18.24
N GLN A 188 11.46 3.52 -18.17
CA GLN A 188 12.15 2.54 -19.00
C GLN A 188 11.63 1.13 -18.72
N ASP A 189 11.58 0.71 -17.44
CA ASP A 189 11.07 -0.61 -17.04
C ASP A 189 9.67 -0.86 -17.59
N LEU A 190 8.76 0.10 -17.44
CA LEU A 190 7.39 -0.05 -17.94
C LEU A 190 7.34 -0.10 -19.48
N THR A 191 8.16 0.71 -20.16
CA THR A 191 8.21 0.73 -21.64
C THR A 191 8.70 -0.61 -22.20
N GLU A 192 9.65 -1.26 -21.54
CA GLU A 192 10.19 -2.56 -21.92
C GLU A 192 9.27 -3.73 -21.53
N ALA A 193 8.61 -3.63 -20.36
CA ALA A 193 7.74 -4.66 -19.83
C ALA A 193 6.42 -4.78 -20.61
N ILE A 194 5.70 -3.66 -20.83
CA ILE A 194 4.33 -3.64 -21.36
C ILE A 194 4.14 -4.50 -22.63
N PRO A 195 5.03 -4.47 -23.65
CA PRO A 195 4.88 -5.30 -24.85
C PRO A 195 4.96 -6.81 -24.61
N ASN A 196 5.57 -7.24 -23.50
CA ASN A 196 5.83 -8.63 -23.14
C ASN A 196 4.92 -9.12 -22.00
N LEU A 197 4.07 -8.25 -21.43
CA LEU A 197 3.07 -8.63 -20.44
C LEU A 197 1.85 -9.28 -21.10
N PRO A 198 1.17 -10.21 -20.40
CA PRO A 198 -0.07 -10.81 -20.87
C PRO A 198 -1.15 -9.77 -21.21
N VAL A 199 -1.86 -9.99 -22.31
CA VAL A 199 -3.06 -9.22 -22.68
C VAL A 199 -4.26 -9.91 -22.07
N THR A 200 -4.74 -9.39 -20.95
CA THR A 200 -5.90 -9.91 -20.24
C THR A 200 -6.93 -8.80 -20.08
N GLY A 201 -8.19 -9.13 -20.35
CA GLY A 201 -9.33 -8.31 -19.92
C GLY A 201 -9.77 -8.68 -18.50
N PRO A 202 -10.93 -8.20 -18.06
CA PRO A 202 -11.44 -8.52 -16.73
C PRO A 202 -11.65 -10.02 -16.54
N SER A 203 -11.01 -10.60 -15.53
CA SER A 203 -11.06 -12.04 -15.22
C SER A 203 -10.65 -12.31 -13.77
N ALA A 204 -10.80 -13.56 -13.32
CA ALA A 204 -10.31 -13.97 -12.00
C ALA A 204 -8.77 -14.07 -11.93
N ASP A 205 -8.09 -13.93 -13.06
CA ASP A 205 -6.64 -14.06 -13.21
C ASP A 205 -5.95 -12.68 -13.30
N THR A 206 -6.64 -11.60 -12.94
CA THR A 206 -6.05 -10.24 -12.81
C THR A 206 -5.28 -10.08 -11.48
N ASP A 207 -4.69 -11.16 -10.97
CA ASP A 207 -3.84 -11.21 -9.76
C ASP A 207 -2.34 -11.24 -10.11
N ARG A 208 -2.00 -10.87 -11.34
CA ARG A 208 -0.65 -10.80 -11.90
C ARG A 208 -0.54 -9.59 -12.82
N ALA A 209 0.70 -9.17 -13.09
CA ALA A 209 0.97 -8.08 -14.00
C ALA A 209 0.43 -8.40 -15.40
N SER A 210 -0.36 -7.49 -15.94
CA SER A 210 -0.92 -7.54 -17.29
C SER A 210 -0.55 -6.28 -18.05
N ARG A 211 -0.77 -6.28 -19.37
CA ARG A 211 -0.65 -5.06 -20.19
C ARG A 211 -1.48 -3.91 -19.63
N ALA A 212 -2.69 -4.19 -19.15
CA ALA A 212 -3.55 -3.18 -18.52
C ALA A 212 -2.95 -2.65 -17.21
N ALA A 213 -2.41 -3.52 -16.35
CA ALA A 213 -1.74 -3.10 -15.12
C ALA A 213 -0.48 -2.25 -15.39
N GLY A 214 0.31 -2.62 -16.40
CA GLY A 214 1.47 -1.84 -16.85
C GLY A 214 1.08 -0.46 -17.38
N ASN A 215 0.05 -0.38 -18.23
CA ASN A 215 -0.49 0.89 -18.71
C ASN A 215 -1.08 1.75 -17.57
N PHE A 216 -1.71 1.12 -16.58
CA PHE A 216 -2.24 1.83 -15.42
C PHE A 216 -1.13 2.52 -14.63
N LEU A 217 -0.06 1.77 -14.32
CA LEU A 217 1.09 2.33 -13.60
C LEU A 217 1.83 3.38 -14.44
N MET A 218 1.92 3.19 -15.76
CA MET A 218 2.43 4.20 -16.70
C MET A 218 1.62 5.50 -16.63
N ALA A 219 0.29 5.41 -16.64
CA ALA A 219 -0.60 6.55 -16.51
C ALA A 219 -0.38 7.27 -15.16
N LYS A 220 -0.30 6.51 -14.05
CA LYS A 220 0.00 7.06 -12.71
C LYS A 220 1.32 7.82 -12.67
N LEU A 221 2.38 7.21 -13.21
CA LEU A 221 3.72 7.80 -13.28
C LEU A 221 3.71 9.10 -14.10
N ARG A 222 3.16 9.05 -15.31
CA ARG A 222 3.12 10.18 -16.25
C ARG A 222 2.28 11.35 -15.73
N LEU A 223 1.12 11.08 -15.11
CA LEU A 223 0.26 12.12 -14.56
C LEU A 223 0.96 12.91 -13.43
N ASN A 224 1.82 12.25 -12.67
CA ASN A 224 2.60 12.86 -11.60
C ASN A 224 3.99 13.36 -12.04
N ALA A 225 4.36 13.24 -13.33
CA ALA A 225 5.73 13.46 -13.81
C ALA A 225 6.32 14.82 -13.40
N HIS A 226 5.52 15.88 -13.44
CA HIS A 226 5.96 17.23 -13.06
C HIS A 226 6.48 17.31 -11.63
N ARG A 227 5.88 16.58 -10.68
CA ARG A 227 6.35 16.54 -9.29
C ARG A 227 7.72 15.89 -9.17
N TYR A 228 7.95 14.81 -9.91
CA TYR A 228 9.20 14.05 -9.84
C TYR A 228 10.33 14.71 -10.63
N LYS A 229 10.00 15.40 -11.72
CA LYS A 229 10.94 16.19 -12.54
C LYS A 229 11.19 17.60 -12.00
N GLY A 230 10.42 18.04 -10.99
CA GLY A 230 10.55 19.37 -10.39
C GLY A 230 10.08 20.51 -11.31
N THR A 231 9.05 20.28 -12.12
CA THR A 231 8.43 21.28 -12.99
C THR A 231 7.10 21.77 -12.42
N ASP A 232 6.76 23.05 -12.62
CA ASP A 232 5.55 23.67 -12.03
C ASP A 232 4.24 23.07 -12.56
N THR A 233 4.22 22.62 -13.82
CA THR A 233 3.01 22.10 -14.49
C THR A 233 3.30 20.80 -15.23
N PRO A 234 2.30 19.92 -15.41
CA PRO A 234 2.43 18.73 -16.26
C PRO A 234 2.77 19.07 -17.71
N ASP A 235 3.65 18.27 -18.31
CA ASP A 235 3.95 18.35 -19.75
C ASP A 235 2.79 17.77 -20.57
N SER A 236 2.41 18.45 -21.66
CA SER A 236 1.33 17.99 -22.55
C SER A 236 1.56 16.60 -23.15
N ALA A 237 2.81 16.20 -23.38
CA ALA A 237 3.15 14.87 -23.87
C ALA A 237 2.98 13.81 -22.77
N ASP A 238 3.31 14.14 -21.52
CA ASP A 238 3.04 13.25 -20.38
C ASP A 238 1.51 13.09 -20.20
N LEU A 239 0.74 14.17 -20.31
CA LEU A 239 -0.73 14.11 -20.24
C LEU A 239 -1.37 13.32 -21.40
N GLN A 240 -0.86 13.47 -22.63
CA GLN A 240 -1.33 12.67 -23.76
C GLN A 240 -1.02 11.19 -23.55
N ALA A 241 0.16 10.85 -23.02
CA ALA A 241 0.52 9.47 -22.70
C ALA A 241 -0.40 8.85 -21.63
N VAL A 242 -0.92 9.66 -20.69
CA VAL A 242 -1.97 9.19 -19.75
C VAL A 242 -3.23 8.80 -20.50
N ILE A 243 -3.71 9.65 -21.41
CA ILE A 243 -4.91 9.37 -22.21
C ILE A 243 -4.71 8.09 -23.04
N ASP A 244 -3.58 7.98 -23.74
CA ASP A 244 -3.27 6.82 -24.59
C ASP A 244 -3.17 5.51 -23.77
N ALA A 245 -2.59 5.56 -22.57
CA ALA A 245 -2.50 4.41 -21.68
C ALA A 245 -3.89 3.98 -21.17
N VAL A 246 -4.77 4.92 -20.86
CA VAL A 246 -6.15 4.61 -20.43
C VAL A 246 -6.97 4.06 -21.60
N ASP A 247 -6.79 4.59 -22.81
CA ASP A 247 -7.42 4.04 -24.03
C ASP A 247 -6.95 2.60 -24.30
N ALA A 248 -5.68 2.27 -24.02
CA ALA A 248 -5.18 0.90 -24.12
C ALA A 248 -5.81 -0.05 -23.08
N ILE A 249 -6.07 0.43 -21.86
CA ILE A 249 -6.79 -0.32 -20.82
C ILE A 249 -8.25 -0.57 -21.25
N GLU A 250 -8.93 0.44 -21.81
CA GLU A 250 -10.28 0.30 -22.38
C GLU A 250 -10.29 -0.73 -23.52
N ALA A 251 -9.26 -0.70 -24.39
CA ALA A 251 -9.12 -1.66 -25.50
C ALA A 251 -8.88 -3.10 -25.03
N ASP A 252 -8.34 -3.30 -23.83
CA ASP A 252 -8.20 -4.60 -23.18
C ASP A 252 -9.52 -5.11 -22.56
N GLY A 253 -10.57 -4.27 -22.57
CA GLY A 253 -11.93 -4.65 -22.19
C GLY A 253 -12.38 -4.17 -20.81
N PHE A 254 -11.54 -3.43 -20.09
CA PHE A 254 -11.91 -2.83 -18.81
C PHE A 254 -12.84 -1.63 -19.02
N ALA A 255 -13.82 -1.46 -18.14
CA ALA A 255 -14.82 -0.41 -18.22
C ALA A 255 -15.45 -0.12 -16.86
N LEU A 256 -16.06 1.05 -16.71
CA LEU A 256 -16.83 1.40 -15.51
C LEU A 256 -17.98 0.42 -15.29
N GLN A 257 -18.25 0.09 -14.03
CA GLN A 257 -19.33 -0.80 -13.63
C GLN A 257 -20.28 -0.12 -12.64
N ALA A 258 -21.58 -0.39 -12.75
CA ALA A 258 -22.54 -0.07 -11.70
C ALA A 258 -22.40 -1.02 -10.49
N GLY A 259 -22.95 -0.66 -9.33
CA GLY A 259 -22.80 -1.49 -8.13
C GLY A 259 -21.42 -1.29 -7.51
N TYR A 260 -21.22 -0.15 -6.86
CA TYR A 260 -19.92 0.21 -6.28
C TYR A 260 -19.42 -0.83 -5.28
N PHE A 261 -20.29 -1.33 -4.39
CA PHE A 261 -19.88 -2.33 -3.40
C PHE A 261 -19.69 -3.74 -3.98
N ASP A 262 -20.23 -4.01 -5.17
CA ASP A 262 -20.06 -5.30 -5.85
C ASP A 262 -18.61 -5.48 -6.33
N LEU A 263 -17.89 -4.38 -6.56
CA LEU A 263 -16.46 -4.36 -6.89
C LEU A 263 -15.61 -4.93 -5.75
N PHE A 264 -16.03 -4.78 -4.49
CA PHE A 264 -15.25 -5.19 -3.31
C PHE A 264 -15.63 -6.60 -2.84
N THR A 265 -15.83 -7.50 -3.82
CA THR A 265 -16.09 -8.93 -3.65
C THR A 265 -15.09 -9.74 -4.50
N GLU A 266 -15.06 -11.07 -4.38
CA GLU A 266 -14.23 -11.93 -5.24
C GLU A 266 -14.85 -12.20 -6.62
N SER A 267 -16.02 -11.60 -6.91
CA SER A 267 -16.68 -11.77 -8.20
C SER A 267 -15.93 -11.00 -9.27
N VAL A 268 -15.76 -11.62 -10.45
CA VAL A 268 -15.20 -10.91 -11.60
C VAL A 268 -16.10 -9.73 -11.98
N ASP A 269 -15.50 -8.55 -12.03
CA ASP A 269 -16.12 -7.28 -12.41
C ASP A 269 -15.39 -6.67 -13.63
N ASN A 270 -15.92 -5.59 -14.20
CA ASN A 270 -15.31 -4.94 -15.38
C ASN A 270 -14.20 -3.92 -15.05
N GLU A 271 -14.03 -3.53 -13.78
CA GLU A 271 -13.12 -2.48 -13.35
C GLU A 271 -11.79 -2.99 -12.81
N THR A 272 -11.73 -4.13 -12.12
CA THR A 272 -10.52 -4.60 -11.43
C THR A 272 -9.40 -4.96 -12.41
N ILE A 273 -8.39 -4.08 -12.51
CA ILE A 273 -7.24 -4.22 -13.41
C ILE A 273 -6.14 -5.07 -12.77
N TRP A 274 -5.94 -4.89 -11.47
CA TRP A 274 -5.01 -5.69 -10.68
C TRP A 274 -5.47 -5.74 -9.22
N PHE A 275 -5.59 -6.95 -8.68
CA PHE A 275 -5.81 -7.18 -7.25
C PHE A 275 -4.65 -7.96 -6.63
N ALA A 276 -4.38 -7.68 -5.36
CA ALA A 276 -3.45 -8.42 -4.53
C ALA A 276 -4.18 -9.62 -3.92
N ARG A 277 -3.56 -10.80 -4.07
CA ARG A 277 -4.06 -12.05 -3.48
C ARG A 277 -3.72 -12.11 -1.99
N THR A 278 -4.40 -11.27 -1.22
CA THR A 278 -4.23 -11.10 0.22
C THR A 278 -5.58 -10.91 0.90
N SER A 279 -5.65 -11.30 2.18
CA SER A 279 -6.87 -11.22 2.98
C SER A 279 -7.32 -9.77 3.18
N VAL A 280 -8.58 -9.49 2.87
CA VAL A 280 -9.21 -8.17 3.11
C VAL A 280 -9.67 -7.97 4.55
N GLY A 281 -9.46 -8.94 5.45
CA GLY A 281 -9.95 -8.91 6.83
C GLY A 281 -9.49 -7.68 7.60
N ASN A 282 -8.29 -7.18 7.35
CA ASN A 282 -7.80 -5.92 7.92
C ASN A 282 -8.69 -4.73 7.52
N ARG A 283 -9.16 -4.67 6.27
CA ARG A 283 -10.06 -3.60 5.79
C ARG A 283 -11.46 -3.68 6.40
N ILE A 284 -11.83 -4.83 6.96
CA ILE A 284 -13.13 -5.06 7.59
C ILE A 284 -13.04 -4.83 9.11
N TRP A 285 -12.16 -5.55 9.80
CA TRP A 285 -12.11 -5.60 11.26
C TRP A 285 -11.64 -4.30 11.89
N ASN A 286 -10.78 -3.53 11.22
CA ASN A 286 -10.32 -2.24 11.71
C ASN A 286 -11.47 -1.27 11.99
N GLY A 287 -12.54 -1.30 11.17
CA GLY A 287 -13.71 -0.41 11.31
C GLY A 287 -14.82 -1.00 12.18
N MET A 288 -14.97 -2.31 12.26
CA MET A 288 -16.05 -2.93 13.03
C MET A 288 -15.87 -2.80 14.55
N HIS A 289 -16.97 -2.70 15.30
CA HIS A 289 -16.97 -2.72 16.75
C HIS A 289 -16.69 -4.12 17.33
N TYR A 290 -16.20 -4.20 18.57
CA TYR A 290 -15.99 -5.46 19.33
C TYR A 290 -17.25 -6.33 19.44
N ASN A 291 -18.44 -5.71 19.44
CA ASN A 291 -19.73 -6.40 19.55
C ASN A 291 -20.41 -6.64 18.19
N GLN A 292 -19.80 -6.21 17.09
CA GLN A 292 -20.23 -6.58 15.75
C GLN A 292 -19.43 -7.82 15.33
N VAL A 293 -20.12 -8.94 15.18
CA VAL A 293 -19.50 -10.25 14.90
C VAL A 293 -19.90 -10.75 13.52
N SER A 294 -19.06 -11.63 12.96
CA SER A 294 -19.31 -12.31 11.70
C SER A 294 -18.99 -13.81 11.85
N PRO A 295 -19.39 -14.68 10.90
CA PRO A 295 -19.01 -16.09 10.90
C PRO A 295 -17.49 -16.30 10.96
N ASP A 296 -16.73 -15.46 10.26
CA ASP A 296 -15.27 -15.53 10.15
C ASP A 296 -14.55 -14.87 11.34
N ASN A 297 -15.27 -14.09 12.15
CA ASN A 297 -14.71 -13.41 13.33
C ASN A 297 -15.76 -13.27 14.44
N THR A 298 -15.90 -14.33 15.23
CA THR A 298 -16.84 -14.40 16.36
C THR A 298 -16.40 -13.57 17.57
N GLY A 299 -15.13 -13.11 17.61
CA GLY A 299 -14.60 -12.20 18.63
C GLY A 299 -14.92 -10.73 18.37
N GLY A 300 -15.44 -10.43 17.18
CA GLY A 300 -15.82 -9.09 16.74
C GLY A 300 -14.68 -8.24 16.20
N GLY A 301 -15.03 -7.08 15.67
CA GLY A 301 -14.07 -6.12 15.11
C GLY A 301 -13.14 -5.49 16.16
N TRP A 302 -12.26 -4.61 15.71
CA TRP A 302 -11.20 -4.04 16.54
C TRP A 302 -11.46 -2.58 16.95
N ASN A 303 -12.51 -1.97 16.39
CA ASN A 303 -13.02 -0.64 16.70
C ASN A 303 -11.97 0.48 16.59
N GLY A 304 -11.01 0.37 15.68
CA GLY A 304 -9.92 1.33 15.56
C GLY A 304 -10.24 2.49 14.65
N PHE A 305 -10.29 2.17 13.36
CA PHE A 305 -10.21 3.13 12.27
C PHE A 305 -11.55 3.84 12.06
N THR A 306 -11.46 5.11 11.67
CA THR A 306 -12.61 5.97 11.45
C THR A 306 -12.29 6.96 10.34
N THR A 307 -13.31 7.51 9.67
CA THR A 307 -13.12 8.69 8.82
C THR A 307 -13.41 9.97 9.60
N LEU A 308 -12.91 11.10 9.09
CA LEU A 308 -13.23 12.43 9.58
C LEU A 308 -14.63 12.86 9.15
N ALA A 309 -15.28 13.70 9.97
CA ALA A 309 -16.59 14.25 9.63
C ALA A 309 -16.54 15.06 8.33
N GLU A 310 -15.46 15.81 8.12
CA GLU A 310 -15.28 16.63 6.91
C GLU A 310 -15.18 15.79 5.63
N PHE A 311 -14.55 14.61 5.69
CA PHE A 311 -14.46 13.72 4.54
C PHE A 311 -15.80 13.02 4.27
N TYR A 312 -16.45 12.51 5.31
CA TYR A 312 -17.80 11.94 5.22
C TYR A 312 -18.81 12.92 4.62
N ASP A 313 -18.73 14.20 4.99
CA ASP A 313 -19.64 15.25 4.50
C ASP A 313 -19.37 15.66 3.04
N THR A 314 -18.29 15.16 2.41
CA THR A 314 -18.09 15.33 0.95
C THR A 314 -19.01 14.46 0.10
N PHE A 315 -19.65 13.44 0.69
CA PHE A 315 -20.57 12.54 0.02
C PHE A 315 -22.00 13.07 0.08
N GLU A 316 -22.78 12.85 -0.97
CA GLU A 316 -24.20 13.26 -0.98
C GLU A 316 -25.02 12.40 0.00
N GLY A 317 -25.89 13.03 0.81
CA GLY A 317 -26.76 12.36 1.76
C GLY A 317 -27.13 13.18 3.00
N ALA A 318 -27.98 12.63 3.86
CA ALA A 318 -28.44 13.29 5.07
C ALA A 318 -27.29 13.48 6.09
N PRO A 319 -27.07 14.66 6.70
CA PRO A 319 -25.84 14.97 7.43
C PRO A 319 -25.44 14.00 8.55
N ASN A 320 -26.39 13.34 9.22
CA ASN A 320 -26.14 12.45 10.35
C ASN A 320 -26.87 11.11 10.20
N SER A 321 -27.16 10.69 8.96
CA SER A 321 -27.93 9.48 8.72
C SER A 321 -27.53 8.78 7.44
N ASN A 322 -27.41 7.46 7.52
CA ASN A 322 -27.20 6.58 6.38
C ASN A 322 -28.26 5.48 6.31
N TYR A 323 -29.44 5.65 6.93
CA TYR A 323 -30.49 4.64 6.80
C TYR A 323 -30.94 4.51 5.34
N VAL A 324 -31.44 3.33 4.99
CA VAL A 324 -31.97 3.08 3.64
C VAL A 324 -33.12 4.03 3.37
N GLY A 325 -33.01 4.81 2.30
CA GLY A 325 -34.04 5.78 1.89
C GLY A 325 -33.75 7.23 2.29
N ASP A 326 -32.65 7.51 2.97
CA ASP A 326 -32.26 8.88 3.38
C ASP A 326 -31.62 9.72 2.26
N GLY A 327 -31.56 9.17 1.03
CA GLY A 327 -31.20 9.91 -0.18
C GLY A 327 -29.70 10.13 -0.37
N GLN A 328 -28.87 9.24 0.17
CA GLN A 328 -27.42 9.25 -0.04
C GLN A 328 -27.00 8.70 -1.41
N GLU A 329 -25.84 9.16 -1.91
CA GLU A 329 -25.19 8.50 -3.05
C GLU A 329 -24.67 7.10 -2.65
N GLU A 330 -24.47 6.25 -3.65
CA GLU A 330 -24.14 4.83 -3.45
C GLU A 330 -22.88 4.63 -2.60
N ARG A 331 -21.81 5.39 -2.90
CA ARG A 331 -20.49 5.23 -2.25
C ARG A 331 -20.48 5.58 -0.77
N ARG A 332 -21.40 6.44 -0.33
CA ARG A 332 -21.60 6.76 1.09
C ARG A 332 -22.09 5.54 1.87
N GLY A 333 -22.75 4.62 1.17
CA GLY A 333 -23.26 3.38 1.70
C GLY A 333 -24.54 3.54 2.51
N TRP A 334 -24.80 2.58 3.37
CA TRP A 334 -26.04 2.51 4.13
C TRP A 334 -25.84 1.75 5.42
N VAL A 335 -26.72 1.98 6.39
CA VAL A 335 -26.75 1.24 7.66
C VAL A 335 -28.10 0.55 7.87
N PRO A 336 -28.11 -0.67 8.42
CA PRO A 336 -29.36 -1.36 8.71
C PRO A 336 -30.08 -0.76 9.92
N ASP A 337 -31.36 -1.06 10.01
CA ASP A 337 -32.22 -0.85 11.17
C ASP A 337 -32.88 -2.18 11.62
N ALA A 338 -33.76 -2.10 12.63
CA ALA A 338 -34.45 -3.28 13.15
C ALA A 338 -35.34 -4.01 12.12
N THR A 339 -35.64 -3.39 10.97
CA THR A 339 -36.54 -3.94 9.95
C THR A 339 -35.81 -4.62 8.79
N ASN A 340 -34.53 -4.30 8.57
CA ASN A 340 -33.74 -4.83 7.45
C ASN A 340 -32.39 -5.45 7.87
N ALA A 341 -32.01 -5.40 9.14
CA ALA A 341 -30.91 -6.21 9.66
C ALA A 341 -31.28 -7.70 9.59
N ASP A 342 -30.47 -8.49 8.87
CA ASP A 342 -30.73 -9.91 8.66
C ASP A 342 -29.44 -10.69 8.35
N ALA A 343 -29.59 -11.98 8.04
CA ALA A 343 -28.46 -12.87 7.71
C ALA A 343 -27.70 -12.51 6.41
N THR A 344 -28.30 -11.71 5.53
CA THR A 344 -27.68 -11.29 4.26
C THR A 344 -26.75 -10.09 4.42
N ASN A 345 -26.87 -9.35 5.51
CA ASN A 345 -26.00 -8.23 5.86
C ASN A 345 -25.35 -8.35 7.24
N LEU A 346 -25.70 -9.38 8.02
CA LEU A 346 -25.20 -9.63 9.38
C LEU A 346 -25.53 -8.52 10.39
N GLY A 347 -26.49 -7.63 10.08
CA GLY A 347 -26.74 -6.40 10.85
C GLY A 347 -25.67 -5.32 10.63
N ILE A 348 -24.86 -5.44 9.58
CA ILE A 348 -23.76 -4.53 9.25
C ILE A 348 -24.06 -3.86 7.90
N GLY A 349 -23.75 -2.57 7.82
CA GLY A 349 -23.94 -1.76 6.61
C GLY A 349 -22.71 -1.76 5.70
N TYR A 350 -22.84 -1.12 4.54
CA TYR A 350 -21.73 -0.83 3.63
C TYR A 350 -21.33 0.65 3.70
N GLY A 351 -20.12 0.98 3.24
CA GLY A 351 -19.61 2.34 3.17
C GLY A 351 -19.33 2.90 4.56
N PHE A 352 -20.09 3.91 4.97
CA PHE A 352 -19.90 4.56 6.26
C PHE A 352 -20.91 4.10 7.30
N LEU A 353 -20.44 3.47 8.38
CA LEU A 353 -21.29 3.16 9.53
C LEU A 353 -21.41 4.36 10.46
N ILE A 354 -22.64 4.83 10.58
CA ILE A 354 -23.13 5.85 11.49
C ILE A 354 -24.47 5.35 12.08
N ASN A 355 -25.03 6.03 13.09
CA ASN A 355 -26.29 5.66 13.74
C ASN A 355 -26.21 4.37 14.58
N GLN A 356 -27.36 3.89 15.05
CA GLN A 356 -27.50 2.68 15.86
C GLN A 356 -27.07 1.44 15.06
N GLN A 357 -26.22 0.61 15.64
CA GLN A 357 -25.80 -0.66 15.05
C GLN A 357 -26.68 -1.81 15.54
N TYR A 358 -26.84 -2.84 14.72
CA TYR A 358 -27.74 -3.97 14.97
C TYR A 358 -26.99 -5.29 14.85
N ASN A 359 -27.53 -6.34 15.47
CA ASN A 359 -27.11 -7.70 15.19
C ASN A 359 -27.91 -8.29 14.01
N VAL A 360 -27.57 -9.51 13.62
CA VAL A 360 -28.23 -10.27 12.54
C VAL A 360 -29.75 -10.50 12.74
N ASN A 361 -30.27 -10.35 13.96
CA ASN A 361 -31.69 -10.52 14.28
C ASN A 361 -32.47 -9.18 14.29
N GLY A 362 -31.80 -8.05 14.06
CA GLY A 362 -32.39 -6.72 14.21
C GLY A 362 -32.51 -6.23 15.65
N ASP A 363 -31.81 -6.85 16.61
CA ASP A 363 -31.70 -6.29 17.95
C ASP A 363 -30.62 -5.19 17.99
N PRO A 364 -30.88 -4.04 18.63
CA PRO A 364 -29.89 -2.99 18.77
C PRO A 364 -28.73 -3.47 19.63
N LEU A 365 -27.50 -3.21 19.16
CA LEU A 365 -26.28 -3.49 19.90
C LEU A 365 -25.97 -2.40 20.92
N ASN A 366 -25.27 -2.81 21.97
CA ASN A 366 -24.64 -1.91 22.95
C ASN A 366 -23.13 -1.95 22.79
N ASP A 367 -22.43 -0.94 23.28
CA ASP A 367 -20.97 -0.95 23.48
C ASP A 367 -20.58 -1.84 24.68
N ARG A 368 -19.29 -2.04 24.96
CA ARG A 368 -18.85 -2.91 26.07
C ARG A 368 -19.33 -2.39 27.46
N PRO A 369 -19.37 -1.07 27.73
CA PRO A 369 -20.00 -0.51 28.93
C PRO A 369 -21.52 -0.74 29.05
N GLY A 370 -22.21 -1.01 27.95
CA GLY A 370 -23.65 -1.29 27.92
C GLY A 370 -24.52 -0.13 27.44
N ASP A 371 -23.93 0.96 26.95
CA ASP A 371 -24.66 2.04 26.30
C ASP A 371 -25.04 1.64 24.86
N PRO A 372 -26.10 2.22 24.26
CA PRO A 372 -26.44 1.96 22.85
C PRO A 372 -25.26 2.25 21.92
N LEU A 373 -24.90 1.27 21.09
CA LEU A 373 -23.83 1.35 20.10
C LEU A 373 -24.28 2.21 18.92
N ILE A 374 -24.18 3.53 19.12
CA ILE A 374 -24.52 4.54 18.13
C ILE A 374 -23.22 5.19 17.66
N PHE A 375 -22.81 4.92 16.43
CA PHE A 375 -21.70 5.65 15.83
C PHE A 375 -22.12 7.07 15.47
N THR A 376 -21.21 8.03 15.65
CA THR A 376 -21.46 9.46 15.44
C THR A 376 -20.30 10.10 14.68
N LYS A 377 -20.52 11.24 14.04
CA LYS A 377 -19.43 12.00 13.39
C LYS A 377 -18.45 12.62 14.38
N GLU A 378 -18.86 12.77 15.64
CA GLU A 378 -18.10 13.50 16.64
C GLU A 378 -16.81 12.76 17.01
N LEU A 379 -15.72 13.52 17.06
CA LEU A 379 -14.42 13.10 17.57
C LEU A 379 -13.99 14.14 18.62
N PRO A 380 -13.86 13.79 19.91
CA PRO A 380 -13.42 14.75 20.94
C PRO A 380 -11.96 15.22 20.78
N GLY A 381 -11.17 14.50 19.98
CA GLY A 381 -9.74 14.77 19.77
C GLY A 381 -9.02 13.56 19.18
N LEU A 382 -7.69 13.65 19.10
CA LEU A 382 -6.83 12.49 18.79
C LEU A 382 -6.87 11.41 19.88
N SER A 383 -7.30 11.76 21.09
CA SER A 383 -7.50 10.88 22.24
C SER A 383 -8.78 11.26 22.99
N GLY A 384 -9.18 10.45 23.99
CA GLY A 384 -10.43 10.68 24.74
C GLY A 384 -11.67 10.20 23.99
N ASN A 385 -11.49 9.37 22.96
CA ASN A 385 -12.58 8.79 22.19
C ASN A 385 -13.20 7.60 22.92
N SER A 386 -14.52 7.48 22.83
CA SER A 386 -15.23 6.28 23.29
C SER A 386 -15.24 5.21 22.20
N GLU A 387 -15.90 4.09 22.47
CA GLU A 387 -16.14 3.05 21.47
C GLU A 387 -17.08 3.49 20.33
N ARG A 388 -17.74 4.65 20.48
CA ARG A 388 -18.85 5.15 19.66
C ARG A 388 -18.53 6.40 18.82
N THR A 389 -17.44 7.11 19.12
CA THR A 389 -17.07 8.36 18.41
C THR A 389 -16.47 8.07 17.04
N GLY A 390 -16.72 8.92 16.05
CA GLY A 390 -16.27 8.77 14.66
C GLY A 390 -17.10 7.81 13.80
N VAL A 391 -17.08 8.03 12.49
CA VAL A 391 -17.75 7.21 11.47
C VAL A 391 -16.86 6.04 11.07
N ARG A 392 -17.38 4.80 11.06
CA ARG A 392 -16.60 3.61 10.64
C ARG A 392 -16.70 3.39 9.13
N ILE A 393 -15.74 2.66 8.59
CA ILE A 393 -15.61 2.43 7.14
C ILE A 393 -15.66 0.93 6.88
N ILE A 394 -16.61 0.50 6.05
CA ILE A 394 -16.86 -0.89 5.63
C ILE A 394 -17.03 -0.91 4.11
N LYS A 395 -15.90 -0.83 3.40
CA LYS A 395 -15.86 -0.92 1.94
C LYS A 395 -15.91 -2.37 1.47
N TYR A 396 -15.01 -3.19 2.03
CA TYR A 396 -15.13 -4.64 2.05
C TYR A 396 -16.08 -5.05 3.18
N HIS A 397 -16.89 -6.07 2.95
CA HIS A 397 -17.96 -6.44 3.88
C HIS A 397 -17.82 -7.89 4.37
N PRO A 398 -18.04 -8.17 5.67
CA PRO A 398 -17.82 -9.50 6.24
C PRO A 398 -18.73 -10.60 5.69
N VAL A 399 -19.89 -10.25 5.12
CA VAL A 399 -20.76 -11.25 4.46
C VAL A 399 -20.10 -11.88 3.22
N ASN A 400 -19.14 -11.18 2.61
CA ASN A 400 -18.42 -11.62 1.42
C ASN A 400 -17.14 -12.41 1.77
N GLY A 401 -16.92 -12.70 3.06
CA GLY A 401 -15.76 -13.44 3.55
C GLY A 401 -14.56 -12.54 3.82
N ALA A 402 -14.05 -12.58 5.05
CA ALA A 402 -12.92 -11.72 5.42
C ALA A 402 -11.57 -12.23 4.94
N PHE A 403 -11.49 -13.53 4.63
CA PHE A 403 -10.30 -14.17 4.08
C PHE A 403 -10.32 -14.23 2.54
N ALA A 404 -11.30 -13.55 1.92
CA ALA A 404 -11.32 -13.28 0.50
C ALA A 404 -9.97 -12.67 0.09
N SER A 405 -9.33 -13.27 -0.90
CA SER A 405 -7.97 -12.90 -1.31
C SER A 405 -8.01 -11.94 -2.49
N HIS A 406 -8.70 -10.82 -2.32
CA HIS A 406 -9.06 -9.89 -3.39
C HIS A 406 -9.01 -8.43 -2.93
N GLU A 407 -7.81 -7.95 -2.58
CA GLU A 407 -7.61 -6.53 -2.29
C GLU A 407 -7.27 -5.78 -3.57
N ILE A 408 -8.14 -4.87 -4.00
CA ILE A 408 -7.97 -4.14 -5.25
C ILE A 408 -6.81 -3.16 -5.11
N VAL A 409 -5.92 -3.16 -6.10
CA VAL A 409 -4.78 -2.25 -6.18
C VAL A 409 -5.01 -1.22 -7.28
N PHE A 410 -5.40 -1.69 -8.47
CA PHE A 410 -5.73 -0.86 -9.62
C PHE A 410 -7.12 -1.20 -10.14
N ARG A 411 -7.90 -0.17 -10.48
CA ARG A 411 -9.19 -0.35 -11.13
C ARG A 411 -9.56 0.77 -12.10
N PHE A 412 -10.49 0.47 -12.99
CA PHE A 412 -10.78 1.32 -14.13
C PHE A 412 -11.33 2.70 -13.78
N ALA A 413 -12.13 2.88 -12.72
CA ALA A 413 -12.58 4.24 -12.37
C ALA A 413 -11.42 5.18 -12.01
N ASP A 414 -10.32 4.67 -11.47
CA ASP A 414 -9.13 5.47 -11.25
C ASP A 414 -8.50 5.90 -12.59
N ALA A 415 -8.32 4.96 -13.52
CA ALA A 415 -7.84 5.23 -14.87
C ALA A 415 -8.73 6.26 -15.60
N HIS A 416 -10.05 6.09 -15.50
CA HIS A 416 -11.04 7.01 -16.03
C HIS A 416 -10.88 8.42 -15.46
N LEU A 417 -10.69 8.56 -14.15
CA LEU A 417 -10.46 9.85 -13.49
C LEU A 417 -9.07 10.42 -13.80
N MET A 418 -8.04 9.60 -14.05
CA MET A 418 -6.73 10.06 -14.53
C MET A 418 -6.83 10.67 -15.94
N LYS A 419 -7.59 10.01 -16.84
CA LYS A 419 -7.86 10.54 -18.19
C LYS A 419 -8.68 11.82 -18.15
N ALA A 420 -9.69 11.91 -17.28
CA ALA A 420 -10.44 13.14 -17.04
C ALA A 420 -9.53 14.29 -16.53
N GLU A 421 -8.62 13.99 -15.59
CA GLU A 421 -7.62 14.96 -15.11
C GLU A 421 -6.71 15.44 -16.24
N ALA A 422 -6.15 14.51 -17.01
CA ALA A 422 -5.25 14.85 -18.11
C ALA A 422 -5.93 15.75 -19.15
N MET A 423 -7.16 15.41 -19.55
CA MET A 423 -7.96 16.22 -20.46
C MET A 423 -8.22 17.63 -19.92
N MET A 424 -8.60 17.76 -18.64
CA MET A 424 -8.82 19.05 -18.00
C MET A 424 -7.55 19.90 -17.99
N ARG A 425 -6.40 19.31 -17.64
CA ARG A 425 -5.10 20.00 -17.59
C ARG A 425 -4.58 20.41 -18.96
N MET A 426 -4.99 19.71 -20.02
CA MET A 426 -4.74 20.11 -21.42
C MET A 426 -5.69 21.22 -21.91
N GLY A 427 -6.58 21.73 -21.06
CA GLY A 427 -7.54 22.79 -21.40
C GLY A 427 -8.86 22.29 -22.00
N GLY A 428 -9.13 20.97 -21.94
CA GLY A 428 -10.40 20.36 -22.34
C GLY A 428 -11.46 20.41 -21.23
N ASP A 429 -12.68 19.98 -21.56
CA ASP A 429 -13.78 19.83 -20.60
C ASP A 429 -13.92 18.38 -20.14
N ALA A 430 -13.64 18.13 -18.85
CA ALA A 430 -13.74 16.81 -18.22
C ALA A 430 -15.12 16.53 -17.60
N THR A 431 -16.04 17.50 -17.63
CA THR A 431 -17.33 17.43 -16.91
C THR A 431 -18.16 16.22 -17.34
N GLY A 432 -18.18 15.89 -18.64
CA GLY A 432 -18.90 14.73 -19.16
C GLY A 432 -18.40 13.41 -18.58
N MET A 433 -17.08 13.19 -18.55
CA MET A 433 -16.47 11.97 -18.01
C MET A 433 -16.75 11.81 -16.52
N VAL A 434 -16.56 12.88 -15.74
CA VAL A 434 -16.84 12.85 -14.30
C VAL A 434 -18.31 12.57 -14.04
N ASN A 435 -19.22 13.19 -14.79
CA ASN A 435 -20.66 12.95 -14.63
C ASN A 435 -21.10 11.55 -15.06
N THR A 436 -20.41 10.89 -15.99
CA THR A 436 -20.64 9.47 -16.29
C THR A 436 -20.42 8.60 -15.05
N LEU A 437 -19.32 8.81 -14.33
CA LEU A 437 -19.04 8.08 -13.09
C LEU A 437 -20.05 8.45 -12.00
N ARG A 438 -20.31 9.75 -11.79
CA ARG A 438 -21.25 10.21 -10.76
C ARG A 438 -22.65 9.66 -10.97
N ALA A 439 -23.13 9.61 -12.21
CA ALA A 439 -24.43 9.01 -12.54
C ALA A 439 -24.48 7.51 -12.20
N LEU A 440 -23.39 6.76 -12.46
CA LEU A 440 -23.30 5.35 -12.06
C LEU A 440 -23.36 5.15 -10.54
N ARG A 441 -22.88 6.12 -9.76
CA ARG A 441 -22.86 6.10 -8.29
C ARG A 441 -24.10 6.75 -7.65
N ASN A 442 -25.13 7.04 -8.43
CA ASN A 442 -26.33 7.77 -7.99
C ASN A 442 -26.03 9.14 -7.35
N ALA A 443 -24.95 9.79 -7.78
CA ALA A 443 -24.58 11.14 -7.35
C ALA A 443 -25.07 12.19 -8.36
N SER A 444 -25.35 13.39 -7.87
CA SER A 444 -25.85 14.50 -8.68
C SER A 444 -24.83 14.96 -9.72
N ALA A 445 -25.27 15.31 -10.93
CA ALA A 445 -24.36 15.83 -11.95
C ALA A 445 -23.77 17.20 -11.55
N LEU A 446 -22.48 17.41 -11.82
CA LEU A 446 -21.81 18.70 -11.69
C LEU A 446 -22.05 19.56 -12.93
N GLY A 447 -22.21 20.87 -12.75
CA GLY A 447 -22.34 21.81 -13.86
C GLY A 447 -21.01 22.09 -14.58
N SER A 448 -19.90 21.97 -13.86
CA SER A 448 -18.52 22.07 -14.38
C SER A 448 -17.57 21.37 -13.42
N VAL A 449 -16.45 20.86 -13.92
CA VAL A 449 -15.37 20.28 -13.10
C VAL A 449 -14.16 21.20 -13.06
N ASN A 450 -13.65 21.46 -11.85
CA ASN A 450 -12.36 22.07 -11.61
C ASN A 450 -11.47 21.13 -10.77
N GLU A 451 -10.25 21.57 -10.43
CA GLU A 451 -9.31 20.76 -9.64
C GLU A 451 -9.87 20.32 -8.28
N THR A 452 -10.60 21.19 -7.57
CA THR A 452 -11.24 20.84 -6.30
C THR A 452 -12.28 19.74 -6.49
N ASN A 453 -13.17 19.90 -7.47
CA ASN A 453 -14.20 18.89 -7.74
C ASN A 453 -13.59 17.54 -8.12
N LEU A 454 -12.48 17.56 -8.85
CA LEU A 454 -11.81 16.34 -9.29
C LEU A 454 -11.10 15.62 -8.14
N LEU A 455 -10.39 16.35 -7.26
CA LEU A 455 -9.79 15.76 -6.06
C LEU A 455 -10.85 15.18 -5.10
N GLU A 456 -11.97 15.87 -4.95
CA GLU A 456 -13.10 15.38 -4.16
C GLU A 456 -13.72 14.12 -4.79
N GLU A 457 -13.90 14.10 -6.12
CA GLU A 457 -14.44 12.93 -6.81
C GLU A 457 -13.50 11.73 -6.70
N ARG A 458 -12.20 11.95 -6.81
CA ARG A 458 -11.19 10.91 -6.58
C ARG A 458 -11.23 10.39 -5.16
N GLY A 459 -11.38 11.26 -4.15
CA GLY A 459 -11.56 10.83 -2.76
C GLY A 459 -12.83 9.99 -2.56
N ARG A 460 -13.98 10.46 -3.07
CA ARG A 460 -15.24 9.70 -2.96
C ARG A 460 -15.17 8.34 -3.64
N GLU A 461 -14.53 8.28 -4.81
CA GLU A 461 -14.40 7.05 -5.57
C GLU A 461 -13.39 6.10 -4.93
N LEU A 462 -12.20 6.58 -4.56
CA LEU A 462 -11.02 5.76 -4.27
C LEU A 462 -10.67 5.65 -2.78
N TYR A 463 -11.55 6.06 -1.88
CA TYR A 463 -11.22 6.06 -0.46
C TYR A 463 -10.75 4.68 0.02
N TYR A 464 -9.73 4.62 0.88
CA TYR A 464 -9.17 3.36 1.39
C TYR A 464 -8.45 2.47 0.36
N GLU A 465 -8.06 2.99 -0.81
CA GLU A 465 -7.42 2.22 -1.90
C GLU A 465 -5.97 2.64 -2.20
N PHE A 466 -5.22 3.14 -1.21
CA PHE A 466 -3.78 3.47 -1.26
C PHE A 466 -3.38 4.75 -2.01
N TRP A 467 -4.32 5.45 -2.66
CA TRP A 467 -3.97 6.53 -3.60
C TRP A 467 -4.15 7.95 -3.05
N ARG A 468 -4.76 8.11 -1.88
CA ARG A 468 -5.15 9.45 -1.40
C ARG A 468 -3.96 10.38 -1.21
N ARG A 469 -2.88 9.92 -0.60
CA ARG A 469 -1.65 10.74 -0.43
C ARG A 469 -1.10 11.22 -1.78
N ASN A 470 -0.99 10.32 -2.76
CA ASN A 470 -0.45 10.66 -4.09
C ASN A 470 -1.31 11.74 -4.78
N ASP A 471 -2.63 11.60 -4.71
CA ASP A 471 -3.57 12.58 -5.28
C ASP A 471 -3.50 13.91 -4.54
N MET A 472 -3.53 13.93 -3.20
CA MET A 472 -3.41 15.17 -2.45
C MET A 472 -2.11 15.91 -2.75
N LEU A 473 -0.99 15.20 -2.94
CA LEU A 473 0.27 15.82 -3.30
C LEU A 473 0.23 16.41 -4.72
N ARG A 474 -0.35 15.69 -5.69
CA ARG A 474 -0.53 16.18 -7.08
C ARG A 474 -1.37 17.44 -7.17
N PHE A 475 -2.37 17.57 -6.30
CA PHE A 475 -3.25 18.73 -6.26
C PHE A 475 -2.77 19.82 -5.28
N GLY A 476 -1.57 19.68 -4.69
CA GLY A 476 -1.02 20.64 -3.72
C GLY A 476 -1.86 20.78 -2.44
N GLN A 477 -2.61 19.73 -2.08
CA GLN A 477 -3.54 19.71 -0.94
C GLN A 477 -3.01 18.91 0.25
N PHE A 478 -1.90 18.16 0.13
CA PHE A 478 -1.43 17.27 1.22
C PHE A 478 -1.03 18.01 2.51
N THR A 479 -0.59 19.26 2.41
CA THR A 479 -0.19 20.07 3.57
C THR A 479 -1.31 21.00 4.05
N ARG A 480 -2.51 20.96 3.44
CA ARG A 480 -3.66 21.77 3.87
C ARG A 480 -4.07 21.44 5.31
N ALA A 481 -4.82 22.34 5.93
CA ALA A 481 -5.44 22.09 7.23
C ALA A 481 -6.60 21.09 7.10
N TRP A 482 -6.74 20.24 8.12
CA TRP A 482 -7.85 19.31 8.35
C TRP A 482 -8.00 19.07 9.85
N GLU A 483 -9.07 18.41 10.26
CA GLU A 483 -9.39 18.14 11.66
C GLU A 483 -8.23 17.40 12.36
N PHE A 484 -7.75 17.95 13.48
CA PHE A 484 -6.61 17.41 14.26
C PHE A 484 -5.23 17.39 13.61
N LYS A 485 -5.04 18.03 12.46
CA LYS A 485 -3.69 18.32 11.97
C LYS A 485 -2.96 19.26 12.93
N ASP A 486 -1.68 19.03 13.17
CA ASP A 486 -0.89 19.96 13.98
C ASP A 486 -0.79 21.32 13.28
N PRO A 487 -1.14 22.44 13.95
CA PRO A 487 -1.08 23.76 13.33
C PRO A 487 0.29 24.15 12.77
N ALA A 488 1.39 23.63 13.34
CA ALA A 488 2.74 23.88 12.84
C ALA A 488 3.06 23.10 11.55
N SER A 489 2.31 22.04 11.26
CA SER A 489 2.46 21.23 10.04
C SER A 489 1.54 21.69 8.90
N VAL A 490 0.65 22.67 9.14
CA VAL A 490 -0.20 23.24 8.10
C VAL A 490 0.64 24.10 7.15
N GLY A 491 0.65 23.73 5.87
CA GLY A 491 1.44 24.39 4.82
C GLY A 491 2.94 24.05 4.85
N ASP A 492 3.38 23.12 5.71
CA ASP A 492 4.77 22.70 5.80
C ASP A 492 5.13 21.73 4.66
N SER A 493 5.72 22.25 3.59
CA SER A 493 6.13 21.45 2.42
C SER A 493 7.20 20.41 2.74
N THR A 494 7.88 20.48 3.89
CA THR A 494 8.83 19.43 4.31
C THR A 494 8.14 18.11 4.66
N ARG A 495 6.81 18.12 4.83
CA ARG A 495 5.99 16.92 5.07
C ARG A 495 5.60 16.17 3.81
N GLU A 496 5.81 16.76 2.63
CA GLU A 496 5.46 16.11 1.36
C GLU A 496 6.29 14.85 1.10
N LEU A 497 7.50 14.79 1.65
CA LEU A 497 8.36 13.61 1.66
C LEU A 497 8.53 13.09 3.08
N TYR A 498 8.56 11.76 3.22
CA TYR A 498 8.93 11.12 4.47
C TYR A 498 10.45 11.25 4.71
N PRO A 499 10.90 11.25 5.97
CA PRO A 499 12.31 11.20 6.30
C PRO A 499 12.96 9.91 5.79
N ILE A 500 14.21 10.02 5.36
CA ILE A 500 15.07 8.85 5.15
C ILE A 500 15.34 8.22 6.52
N PRO A 501 15.10 6.91 6.71
CA PRO A 501 15.37 6.26 7.99
C PRO A 501 16.84 6.41 8.41
N PRO A 502 17.14 6.74 9.69
CA PRO A 502 18.52 6.96 10.15
C PRO A 502 19.48 5.81 9.87
N ASN A 503 19.00 4.57 9.99
CA ASN A 503 19.75 3.37 9.69
C ASN A 503 20.09 3.21 8.19
N ALA A 504 19.26 3.73 7.28
CA ALA A 504 19.60 3.79 5.86
C ALA A 504 20.70 4.83 5.58
N LEU A 505 20.63 6.01 6.22
CA LEU A 505 21.68 7.03 6.12
C LEU A 505 23.03 6.54 6.65
N LEU A 506 23.01 5.71 7.71
CA LEU A 506 24.23 5.12 8.28
C LEU A 506 24.82 4.02 7.38
N SER A 507 23.99 3.28 6.64
CA SER A 507 24.44 2.18 5.79
C SER A 507 24.82 2.60 4.38
N ASN A 508 24.27 3.71 3.86
CA ASN A 508 24.59 4.23 2.54
C ASN A 508 24.97 5.73 2.61
N PRO A 509 26.27 6.08 2.51
CA PRO A 509 26.73 7.47 2.59
C PRO A 509 26.29 8.33 1.39
N ASN A 510 25.72 7.74 0.34
CA ASN A 510 25.18 8.47 -0.81
C ASN A 510 23.77 9.02 -0.57
N LEU A 511 23.07 8.56 0.47
CA LEU A 511 21.75 9.09 0.83
C LEU A 511 21.89 10.42 1.58
N VAL A 512 20.96 11.33 1.34
CA VAL A 512 20.87 12.62 2.04
C VAL A 512 19.52 12.70 2.76
N GLN A 513 19.49 13.23 3.98
CA GLN A 513 18.22 13.42 4.69
C GLN A 513 17.33 14.43 3.93
N ASN A 514 16.02 14.14 3.86
CA ASN A 514 15.05 15.07 3.30
C ASN A 514 14.94 16.34 4.17
N PRO A 515 14.67 17.52 3.58
CA PRO A 515 14.52 18.75 4.35
C PRO A 515 13.51 18.61 5.49
N GLY A 516 13.78 19.25 6.64
CA GLY A 516 12.90 19.26 7.81
C GLY A 516 13.19 18.21 8.89
N TYR A 517 14.17 17.32 8.69
CA TYR A 517 14.43 16.15 9.55
C TYR A 517 15.84 16.03 10.09
#